data_AF-A0A2D4HLU5-F1
#
_entry.id   AF-A0A2D4HLU5-F1
#
_cell.length_a   1.000
_cell.length_b   1.000
_cell.length_c   1.000
_cell.angle_alpha   90.00
_cell.angle_beta   90.00
_cell.angle_gamma   90.00
#
_symmetry.space_group_name_H-M   'P 1'
#
loop_
_entity.id
_entity.type
_entity.pdbx_description
1 polymer ?
#
loop_
_entity_poly.entity_id
_entity_poly.type
_entity_poly.pdbx_seq_one_letter_code
_entity_poly.pdbx_strand_id
1 'polypeptide(L)'
;RECCAGFYGTQCEPCPGLSGKTCFGNGICLDGINGTGSCECETGFDGVACERCSEGKYSTNCDQECACMNGRCNSGIKGDGTCECDIGWRGVKCDSEIRDDKCNNTCHTSANCFLNPIGPPY
;
A
#
# COMPACT_ATOMS: atom_id res chain seq x y z
N ARG A 1 -8.90 22.47 -33.57
CA ARG A 1 -8.85 22.77 -32.12
C ARG A 1 -8.00 21.68 -31.50
N GLU A 2 -7.12 22.07 -30.59
CA GLU A 2 -6.19 21.16 -29.92
C GLU A 2 -6.02 21.67 -28.49
N CYS A 3 -5.78 20.75 -27.56
CA CYS A 3 -5.48 21.09 -26.18
C CYS A 3 -3.96 21.13 -25.99
N CYS A 4 -3.49 21.95 -25.05
CA CYS A 4 -2.10 21.86 -24.61
C CYS A 4 -1.84 20.49 -23.95
N ALA A 5 -0.58 20.05 -23.93
CA ALA A 5 -0.19 18.82 -23.25
C ALA A 5 -0.66 18.82 -21.79
N GLY A 6 -1.22 17.70 -21.33
CA GLY A 6 -1.79 17.55 -19.99
C GLY A 6 -3.21 18.09 -19.84
N PHE A 7 -3.91 18.39 -20.94
CA PHE A 7 -5.33 18.76 -20.95
C PHE A 7 -6.12 17.89 -21.92
N TYR A 8 -7.37 17.56 -21.58
CA TYR A 8 -8.17 16.59 -22.32
C TYR A 8 -9.62 17.02 -22.56
N GLY A 9 -10.26 16.37 -23.53
CA GLY A 9 -11.67 16.54 -23.85
C GLY A 9 -11.98 17.85 -24.61
N THR A 10 -13.24 18.03 -24.97
CA THR A 10 -13.69 19.16 -25.82
C THR A 10 -13.56 20.53 -25.16
N GLN A 11 -13.45 20.56 -23.82
CA GLN A 11 -13.25 21.75 -23.01
C GLN A 11 -11.78 21.95 -22.57
N CYS A 12 -10.88 21.03 -22.92
CA CYS A 12 -9.48 21.04 -22.45
C CYS A 12 -9.39 21.17 -20.93
N GLU A 13 -10.00 20.22 -20.21
CA GLU A 13 -9.90 20.10 -18.75
C GLU A 13 -8.51 19.55 -18.36
N PRO A 14 -7.94 19.93 -17.21
CA PRO A 14 -6.63 19.46 -16.80
C PRO A 14 -6.64 17.97 -16.44
N CYS A 15 -5.61 17.24 -16.88
CA CYS A 15 -5.40 15.88 -16.44
C CYS A 15 -5.23 15.79 -14.91
N PRO A 16 -5.62 14.66 -14.29
CA PRO A 16 -5.42 14.43 -12.85
C PRO A 16 -3.95 14.52 -12.44
N GLY A 17 -3.68 15.05 -11.25
CA GLY A 17 -2.31 15.15 -10.70
C GLY A 17 -2.03 16.50 -10.03
N LEU A 18 -0.75 16.76 -9.79
CA LEU A 18 -0.27 18.05 -9.29
C LEU A 18 0.26 18.90 -10.45
N SER A 19 0.35 20.22 -10.27
CA SER A 19 0.92 21.11 -11.30
C SER A 19 2.33 20.67 -11.69
N GLY A 20 2.53 20.33 -12.96
CA GLY A 20 3.80 19.83 -13.49
C GLY A 20 4.07 18.35 -13.21
N LYS A 21 3.14 17.63 -12.56
CA LYS A 21 3.17 16.19 -12.32
C LYS A 21 1.81 15.56 -12.66
N THR A 22 1.54 15.49 -13.95
CA THR A 22 0.41 14.74 -14.50
C THR A 22 0.48 13.29 -14.03
N CYS A 23 -0.65 12.72 -13.59
CA CYS A 23 -0.74 11.40 -12.99
C CYS A 23 0.28 11.19 -11.84
N PHE A 24 0.45 12.23 -11.01
CA PHE A 24 1.45 12.30 -9.93
C PHE A 24 2.91 12.07 -10.35
N GLY A 25 3.18 12.02 -11.66
CA GLY A 25 4.48 11.66 -12.23
C GLY A 25 4.72 10.16 -12.32
N ASN A 26 3.69 9.33 -12.07
CA ASN A 26 3.77 7.86 -12.05
C ASN A 26 2.88 7.24 -13.15
N GLY A 27 2.67 7.95 -14.25
CA GLY A 27 1.80 7.50 -15.33
C GLY A 27 1.66 8.51 -16.46
N ILE A 28 0.96 8.08 -17.51
CA ILE A 28 0.68 8.87 -18.72
C ILE A 28 -0.82 9.19 -18.75
N CYS A 29 -1.17 10.45 -18.96
CA CYS A 29 -2.57 10.83 -19.14
C CYS A 29 -2.99 10.65 -20.60
N LEU A 30 -4.19 10.10 -20.82
CA LEU A 30 -4.86 10.10 -22.12
C LEU A 30 -5.42 11.49 -22.42
N ASP A 31 -4.54 12.38 -22.90
CA ASP A 31 -4.82 13.79 -23.16
C ASP A 31 -5.26 14.08 -24.61
N GLY A 32 -5.46 15.37 -24.91
CA GLY A 32 -5.93 15.84 -26.22
C GLY A 32 -7.45 15.91 -26.36
N ILE A 33 -7.92 16.43 -27.49
CA ILE A 33 -9.34 16.75 -27.71
C ILE A 33 -10.27 15.53 -27.64
N ASN A 34 -9.74 14.35 -27.97
CA ASN A 34 -10.43 13.06 -27.89
C ASN A 34 -9.98 12.22 -26.68
N GLY A 35 -9.09 12.77 -25.84
CA GLY A 35 -8.62 12.12 -24.63
C GLY A 35 -9.70 12.02 -23.57
N THR A 36 -9.62 10.99 -22.73
CA THR A 36 -10.57 10.76 -21.63
C THR A 36 -10.09 11.35 -20.31
N GLY A 37 -8.83 11.79 -20.23
CA GLY A 37 -8.22 12.26 -18.98
C GLY A 37 -7.85 11.14 -18.01
N SER A 38 -8.01 9.88 -18.42
CA SER A 38 -7.63 8.71 -17.61
C SER A 38 -6.11 8.59 -17.56
N CYS A 39 -5.58 8.19 -16.41
CA CYS A 39 -4.16 7.92 -16.22
C CYS A 39 -3.85 6.43 -16.45
N GLU A 40 -2.90 6.15 -17.32
CA GLU A 40 -2.26 4.85 -17.46
C GLU A 40 -1.06 4.79 -16.52
N CYS A 41 -1.21 4.09 -15.40
CA CYS A 41 -0.19 4.06 -14.36
C CYS A 41 1.01 3.19 -14.72
N GLU A 42 2.18 3.63 -14.29
CA GLU A 42 3.40 2.84 -14.34
C GLU A 42 3.29 1.60 -13.44
N THR A 43 4.16 0.61 -13.70
CA THR A 43 4.14 -0.65 -12.97
C THR A 43 4.35 -0.45 -11.48
N GLY A 44 3.42 -0.93 -10.66
CA GLY A 44 3.48 -0.82 -9.21
C GLY A 44 2.71 0.38 -8.63
N PHE A 45 2.18 1.26 -9.48
CA PHE A 45 1.29 2.34 -9.06
C PHE A 45 -0.17 2.02 -9.38
N ASP A 46 -1.08 2.64 -8.63
CA ASP A 46 -2.52 2.49 -8.76
C ASP A 46 -3.22 3.77 -8.26
N GLY A 47 -4.53 3.87 -8.49
CA GLY A 47 -5.35 5.04 -8.21
C GLY A 47 -5.71 5.83 -9.47
N VAL A 48 -6.66 6.75 -9.31
CA VAL A 48 -7.22 7.52 -10.44
C VAL A 48 -6.14 8.38 -11.11
N ALA A 49 -5.16 8.84 -10.33
CA ALA A 49 -4.05 9.66 -10.78
C ALA A 49 -2.71 9.00 -10.47
N CYS A 50 -2.65 7.67 -10.31
CA CYS A 50 -1.44 6.92 -9.97
C CYS A 50 -0.78 7.39 -8.66
N GLU A 51 -1.61 7.81 -7.70
CA GLU A 51 -1.21 8.42 -6.45
C GLU A 51 -0.93 7.42 -5.31
N ARG A 52 -1.12 6.12 -5.56
CA ARG A 52 -0.94 5.03 -4.59
C ARG A 52 -0.04 3.94 -5.17
N CYS A 53 0.53 3.12 -4.30
CA CYS A 53 1.11 1.84 -4.75
C CYS A 53 0.00 0.84 -5.01
N SER A 54 0.22 -0.07 -5.95
CA SER A 54 -0.53 -1.31 -6.05
C SER A 54 -0.45 -2.09 -4.74
N GLU A 55 -1.44 -2.92 -4.49
CA GLU A 55 -1.52 -3.75 -3.29
C GLU A 55 -0.25 -4.60 -3.11
N GLY A 56 0.25 -4.67 -1.88
CA GLY A 56 1.46 -5.43 -1.55
C GLY A 56 2.79 -4.76 -1.91
N LYS A 57 2.79 -3.52 -2.43
CA LYS A 57 4.02 -2.77 -2.72
C LYS A 57 4.24 -1.58 -1.78
N TYR A 58 5.50 -1.19 -1.62
CA TYR A 58 5.92 -0.05 -0.80
C TYR A 58 7.14 0.64 -1.39
N SER A 59 7.63 1.68 -0.70
CA SER A 59 8.66 2.65 -1.14
C SER A 59 8.09 3.81 -1.94
N THR A 60 8.85 4.90 -2.01
CA THR A 60 8.51 6.10 -2.80
C THR A 60 8.21 5.79 -4.26
N ASN A 61 8.83 4.72 -4.81
CA ASN A 61 8.68 4.31 -6.20
C ASN A 61 7.76 3.08 -6.36
N CYS A 62 7.16 2.58 -5.28
CA CYS A 62 6.32 1.37 -5.29
C CYS A 62 6.99 0.17 -5.96
N ASP A 63 8.29 0.04 -5.78
CA ASP A 63 9.14 -0.98 -6.42
C ASP A 63 9.54 -2.11 -5.46
N GLN A 64 9.29 -1.95 -4.16
CA GLN A 64 9.55 -2.97 -3.16
C GLN A 64 8.27 -3.78 -2.86
N GLU A 65 8.44 -5.07 -2.57
CA GLU A 65 7.35 -6.00 -2.29
C GLU A 65 7.28 -6.35 -0.80
N CYS A 66 6.08 -6.31 -0.25
CA CYS A 66 5.79 -6.75 1.10
C CYS A 66 6.05 -8.25 1.26
N ALA A 67 6.82 -8.61 2.29
CA ALA A 67 7.23 -9.99 2.54
C ALA A 67 6.58 -10.61 3.81
N CYS A 68 5.57 -9.96 4.37
CA CYS A 68 4.86 -10.44 5.56
C CYS A 68 4.06 -11.70 5.23
N MET A 69 4.27 -12.78 5.97
CA MET A 69 3.57 -14.06 5.76
C MET A 69 2.25 -14.11 6.52
N ASN A 70 2.25 -13.71 7.80
CA ASN A 70 1.08 -13.71 8.68
C ASN A 70 0.99 -12.37 9.42
N GLY A 71 0.70 -11.31 8.68
CA GLY A 71 0.60 -9.97 9.23
C GLY A 71 0.30 -8.92 8.18
N ARG A 72 0.12 -7.70 8.65
CA ARG A 72 -0.08 -6.52 7.82
C ARG A 72 1.24 -5.83 7.52
N CYS A 73 1.48 -5.57 6.24
CA CYS A 73 2.61 -4.78 5.79
C CYS A 73 2.32 -3.28 5.87
N ASN A 74 3.31 -2.50 6.29
CA ASN A 74 3.33 -1.05 6.10
C ASN A 74 3.61 -0.73 4.61
N SER A 75 2.56 -0.86 3.79
CA SER A 75 2.60 -0.67 2.34
C SER A 75 2.36 0.77 1.90
N GLY A 76 2.53 1.05 0.60
CA GLY A 76 2.27 2.36 0.00
C GLY A 76 3.52 3.24 -0.17
N ILE A 77 3.33 4.42 -0.75
CA ILE A 77 4.43 5.34 -1.13
C ILE A 77 5.26 5.79 0.07
N LYS A 78 4.64 5.87 1.25
CA LYS A 78 5.29 6.21 2.53
C LYS A 78 5.58 4.98 3.39
N GLY A 79 5.24 3.80 2.90
CA GLY A 79 5.46 2.54 3.58
C GLY A 79 6.94 2.15 3.57
N ASP A 80 7.38 1.50 4.63
CA ASP A 80 8.74 1.00 4.81
C ASP A 80 8.82 -0.54 4.72
N GLY A 81 7.69 -1.21 4.49
CA GLY A 81 7.63 -2.66 4.35
C GLY A 81 7.68 -3.42 5.68
N THR A 82 7.66 -2.72 6.83
CA THR A 82 7.62 -3.38 8.14
C THR A 82 6.32 -4.16 8.33
N CYS A 83 6.41 -5.27 9.07
CA CYS A 83 5.27 -6.15 9.31
C CYS A 83 4.73 -5.98 10.74
N GLU A 84 3.44 -5.70 10.84
CA GLU A 84 2.65 -5.88 12.04
C GLU A 84 2.10 -7.30 12.02
N CYS A 85 2.67 -8.19 12.83
CA CYS A 85 2.28 -9.60 12.81
C CYS A 85 0.91 -9.83 13.43
N ASP A 86 0.15 -10.74 12.83
CA ASP A 86 -1.11 -11.21 13.39
C ASP A 86 -0.86 -11.94 14.73
N ILE A 87 -1.91 -12.06 15.52
CA ILE A 87 -1.86 -12.76 16.82
C ILE A 87 -1.34 -14.19 16.61
N GLY A 88 -0.38 -14.60 17.44
CA GLY A 88 0.25 -15.92 17.37
C GLY A 88 1.47 -16.00 16.43
N TRP A 89 1.82 -14.90 15.74
CA TRP A 89 2.99 -14.84 14.85
C TRP A 89 4.03 -13.81 15.29
N ARG A 90 5.30 -14.11 14.99
CA ARG A 90 6.46 -13.25 15.27
C ARG A 90 7.51 -13.37 14.18
N GLY A 91 8.56 -12.56 14.33
CA GLY A 91 9.65 -12.44 13.36
C GLY A 91 9.46 -11.23 12.46
N VAL A 92 10.52 -10.79 11.80
CA VAL A 92 10.49 -9.59 10.92
C VAL A 92 9.48 -9.75 9.79
N LYS A 93 9.24 -10.99 9.33
CA LYS A 93 8.27 -11.33 8.28
C LYS A 93 7.04 -12.06 8.79
N CYS A 94 6.87 -12.17 10.11
CA CYS A 94 5.76 -12.92 10.72
C CYS A 94 5.70 -14.38 10.26
N ASP A 95 6.89 -14.98 10.10
CA ASP A 95 7.12 -16.33 9.57
C ASP A 95 7.26 -17.38 10.68
N SER A 96 7.34 -16.95 11.95
CA SER A 96 7.53 -17.84 13.10
C SER A 96 6.29 -17.86 13.99
N GLU A 97 5.72 -19.04 14.17
CA GLU A 97 4.62 -19.29 15.11
C GLU A 97 5.11 -19.16 16.57
N ILE A 98 4.27 -18.59 17.43
CA ILE A 98 4.51 -18.47 18.86
C ILE A 98 3.95 -19.70 19.55
N ARG A 99 4.81 -20.64 19.93
CA ARG A 99 4.43 -21.90 20.59
C ARG A 99 4.62 -21.90 22.10
N ASP A 100 5.63 -21.17 22.58
CA ASP A 100 5.93 -21.01 24.01
C ASP A 100 5.77 -19.54 24.39
N ASP A 101 4.75 -19.23 25.18
CA ASP A 101 4.61 -17.91 25.79
C ASP A 101 5.62 -17.78 26.94
N LYS A 102 6.73 -17.08 26.70
CA LYS A 102 7.72 -16.76 27.74
C LYS A 102 7.20 -15.72 28.74
N CYS A 103 6.04 -15.12 28.51
CA CYS A 103 5.46 -14.08 29.36
C CYS A 103 4.55 -14.62 30.47
N ASN A 104 4.58 -15.93 30.77
CA ASN A 104 3.86 -16.53 31.90
C ASN A 104 2.36 -16.17 31.92
N ASN A 105 1.69 -16.17 30.76
CA ASN A 105 0.30 -15.75 30.56
C ASN A 105 0.00 -14.27 30.83
N THR A 106 1.00 -13.45 31.15
CA THR A 106 0.88 -11.98 31.23
C THR A 106 1.30 -11.37 29.90
N CYS A 107 0.40 -11.43 28.91
CA CYS A 107 0.62 -10.74 27.66
C CYS A 107 0.32 -9.24 27.83
N HIS A 108 1.27 -8.38 27.44
CA HIS A 108 0.96 -6.96 27.26
C HIS A 108 0.01 -6.81 26.06
N THR A 109 -0.96 -5.90 26.10
CA THR A 109 -1.90 -5.69 24.98
C THR A 109 -1.24 -5.25 23.68
N SER A 110 0.00 -4.77 23.75
CA SER A 110 0.86 -4.45 22.59
C SER A 110 1.84 -5.56 22.20
N ALA A 111 1.71 -6.76 22.79
CA ALA A 111 2.50 -7.94 22.44
C ALA A 111 1.63 -8.96 21.71
N ASN A 112 2.20 -9.58 20.67
CA ASN A 112 1.57 -10.71 20.00
C ASN A 112 1.79 -11.95 20.86
N CYS A 113 0.79 -12.37 21.64
CA CYS A 113 0.82 -13.63 22.38
C CYS A 113 -0.31 -14.54 21.94
N PHE A 114 -0.15 -15.84 22.20
CA PHE A 114 -1.22 -16.80 22.03
C PHE A 114 -2.28 -16.56 23.12
N LEU A 115 -3.42 -15.98 22.77
CA LEU A 115 -4.60 -16.02 23.63
C LEU A 115 -5.14 -17.45 23.59
N ASN A 116 -4.65 -18.34 24.45
CA ASN A 116 -5.35 -19.60 24.68
C ASN A 116 -6.75 -19.27 25.23
N PRO A 117 -7.86 -19.73 24.60
CA PRO A 117 -9.22 -19.52 25.13
C PRO A 117 -9.54 -20.36 26.38
N ILE A 118 -8.56 -20.99 27.01
CA ILE A 118 -8.79 -21.93 28.11
C ILE A 118 -7.88 -21.56 29.27
N GLY A 119 -8.29 -20.53 30.00
CA GLY A 119 -7.94 -20.47 31.42
C GLY A 119 -8.49 -21.72 32.12
N PRO A 120 -7.81 -22.28 33.13
CA PRO A 120 -8.35 -23.40 33.88
C PRO A 120 -9.67 -22.97 34.55
N PRO A 121 -10.70 -23.82 34.58
CA PRO A 121 -11.96 -23.47 35.20
C PRO A 121 -11.88 -23.70 36.70
N TYR A 122 -11.18 -22.87 37.47
CA TYR A 122 -11.33 -22.81 38.94
C TYR A 122 -11.06 -21.41 39.48
#